data_AF-A0A0S8KCJ9-F1
#
_entry.id   AF-A0A0S8KCJ9-F1
#
_cell.length_a   1.000
_cell.length_b   1.000
_cell.length_c   1.000
_cell.angle_alpha   90.00
_cell.angle_beta   90.00
_cell.angle_gamma   90.00
#
_symmetry.space_group_name_H-M   'P 1'
#
loop_
_entity.id
_entity.type
_entity.pdbx_description
1 polymer ?
#
loop_
_entity_poly.entity_id
_entity_poly.type
_entity_poly.pdbx_seq_one_letter_code
_entity_poly.pdbx_strand_id
1 'polypeptide(L)'
;MSYKLLFSALLLLGVFLFTTEMPYAQEQGVPSDSLVSISLKDGTTLTGKIVHEDEVSLKVVTPAELEVEVPRSSIISIKPLRGRMVEGQFYRFDPNYSRLMFAPSGRPLRKGEGYFFDTYVLFPGVAWGFTDNFSLMAGLSVVPGVDFGDQLLYLAPRIGFQTSDEFAMSFGALYATADRDAVGIAFAVASMGQPDKSFTAGLGLGYTKLEDEDLEFGDHPVILLGGNVRLSNSTALVSENWLITGGDFEFGNQPFALAIRFFGERLAADVGAILIGEVIEEGFPIPWLSFTYNFGR
;
A
#
# COMPACT_ATOMS: atom_id res chain seq x y z
N MET A 1 -10.55 43.01 -5.71
CA MET A 1 -11.82 43.76 -5.75
C MET A 1 -12.87 42.88 -5.08
N SER A 2 -13.44 43.36 -3.98
CA SER A 2 -14.26 42.63 -3.02
C SER A 2 -15.51 41.98 -3.60
N TYR A 3 -15.83 40.78 -3.13
CA TYR A 3 -17.22 40.35 -2.96
C TYR A 3 -17.39 39.65 -1.62
N LYS A 4 -17.76 40.46 -0.62
CA LYS A 4 -18.54 40.00 0.51
C LYS A 4 -20.02 40.05 0.09
N LEU A 5 -20.79 39.12 0.66
CA LEU A 5 -22.12 39.33 1.28
C LEU A 5 -23.39 38.84 0.53
N LEU A 6 -24.14 38.01 1.28
CA LEU A 6 -25.54 37.53 1.18
C LEU A 6 -25.82 36.37 0.19
N PHE A 7 -26.59 35.31 0.47
CA PHE A 7 -27.51 34.90 1.56
C PHE A 7 -27.75 33.37 1.35
N SER A 8 -27.50 32.50 2.32
CA SER A 8 -28.54 31.83 3.14
C SER A 8 -29.63 31.02 2.39
N ALA A 9 -29.64 29.72 2.66
CA ALA A 9 -30.73 28.73 2.58
C ALA A 9 -30.84 27.81 1.34
N LEU A 10 -30.34 26.57 1.48
CA LEU A 10 -31.12 25.32 1.31
C LEU A 10 -30.31 24.15 1.93
N LEU A 11 -30.50 23.87 3.22
CA LEU A 11 -31.08 22.62 3.72
C LEU A 11 -31.49 21.57 2.66
N LEU A 12 -31.04 20.33 2.91
CA LEU A 12 -31.63 19.04 2.53
C LEU A 12 -31.69 18.67 1.05
N LEU A 13 -30.75 17.82 0.60
CA LEU A 13 -31.01 16.50 0.00
C LEU A 13 -29.65 15.88 -0.36
N GLY A 14 -29.18 14.90 0.39
CA GLY A 14 -29.19 13.54 -0.16
C GLY A 14 -27.92 12.82 0.25
N VAL A 15 -27.78 12.56 1.55
CA VAL A 15 -26.92 11.50 2.05
C VAL A 15 -27.48 10.20 1.45
N PHE A 16 -26.92 9.74 0.35
CA PHE A 16 -27.03 8.33 -0.04
C PHE A 16 -26.13 7.56 0.92
N LEU A 17 -26.70 7.25 2.09
CA LEU A 17 -26.31 6.09 2.86
C LEU A 17 -26.53 4.90 1.92
N PHE A 18 -25.47 4.45 1.26
CA PHE A 18 -25.39 3.04 0.90
C PHE A 18 -25.29 2.27 2.22
N THR A 19 -26.45 1.98 2.82
CA THR A 19 -26.60 0.85 3.71
C THR A 19 -26.53 -0.40 2.84
N THR A 20 -25.33 -0.73 2.36
CA THR A 20 -25.06 -2.14 2.10
C THR A 20 -25.08 -2.78 3.47
N GLU A 21 -26.14 -3.53 3.78
CA GLU A 21 -26.08 -4.55 4.79
C GLU A 21 -24.79 -5.31 4.54
N MET A 22 -23.76 -5.08 5.35
CA MET A 22 -22.56 -5.90 5.35
C MET A 22 -23.09 -7.29 5.69
N PRO A 23 -23.15 -8.25 4.75
CA PRO A 23 -23.46 -9.60 5.15
C PRO A 23 -22.45 -9.93 6.23
N TYR A 24 -22.94 -10.36 7.40
CA TYR A 24 -22.11 -10.96 8.42
C TYR A 24 -21.14 -11.87 7.69
N ALA A 25 -19.86 -11.50 7.70
CA ALA A 25 -18.83 -12.33 7.14
C ALA A 25 -18.94 -13.64 7.94
N GLN A 26 -19.54 -14.65 7.32
CA GLN A 26 -19.33 -16.02 7.71
C GLN A 26 -17.81 -16.15 7.83
N GLU A 27 -17.34 -16.52 9.02
CA GLU A 27 -15.96 -16.96 9.23
C GLU A 27 -15.63 -17.90 8.08
N GLN A 28 -14.92 -17.40 7.07
CA GLN A 28 -14.44 -18.25 5.99
C GLN A 28 -13.54 -19.25 6.69
N GLY A 29 -13.96 -20.52 6.67
CA GLY A 29 -13.18 -21.62 7.21
C GLY A 29 -11.72 -21.45 6.78
N VAL A 30 -10.83 -21.52 7.76
CA VAL A 30 -9.40 -21.42 7.55
C VAL A 30 -9.02 -22.43 6.46
N PRO A 31 -8.39 -22.02 5.34
CA PRO A 31 -7.91 -22.97 4.36
C PRO A 31 -7.02 -24.00 5.05
N SER A 32 -7.28 -25.29 4.84
CA SER A 32 -6.63 -26.42 5.54
C SER A 32 -5.09 -26.42 5.49
N ASP A 33 -4.47 -25.63 4.62
CA ASP A 33 -3.02 -25.55 4.47
C ASP A 33 -2.40 -24.21 4.95
N SER A 34 -3.22 -23.32 5.51
CA SER A 34 -2.77 -22.03 6.03
C SER A 34 -2.24 -22.14 7.45
N LEU A 35 -1.12 -21.46 7.71
CA LEU A 35 -0.56 -21.37 9.06
C LEU A 35 -1.51 -20.55 9.94
N VAL A 36 -1.78 -21.03 11.15
CA VAL A 36 -2.66 -20.36 12.12
C VAL A 36 -1.97 -20.12 13.45
N SER A 37 -2.48 -19.12 14.17
CA SER A 37 -2.24 -18.89 15.59
C SER A 37 -3.51 -19.24 16.37
N ILE A 38 -3.39 -20.17 17.30
CA ILE A 38 -4.48 -20.71 18.11
C ILE A 38 -4.24 -20.26 19.56
N SER A 39 -5.07 -19.35 20.04
CA SER A 39 -5.03 -18.88 21.43
C SER A 39 -5.92 -19.76 22.30
N LEU A 40 -5.37 -20.28 23.39
CA LEU A 40 -6.04 -21.18 24.33
C LEU A 40 -6.49 -20.45 25.59
N LYS A 41 -7.44 -21.04 26.32
CA LYS A 41 -8.02 -20.51 27.57
C LYS A 41 -7.03 -20.36 28.71
N ASP A 42 -5.94 -21.11 28.67
CA ASP A 42 -4.85 -21.03 29.65
C ASP A 42 -3.84 -19.89 29.33
N GLY A 43 -4.05 -19.16 28.24
CA GLY A 43 -3.16 -18.09 27.78
C GLY A 43 -2.07 -18.54 26.80
N THR A 44 -1.93 -19.85 26.56
CA THR A 44 -0.97 -20.39 25.60
C THR A 44 -1.38 -20.05 24.17
N THR A 45 -0.41 -19.78 23.30
CA THR A 45 -0.64 -19.62 21.85
C THR A 45 0.13 -20.70 21.09
N LEU A 46 -0.58 -21.52 20.33
CA LEU A 46 -0.01 -22.54 19.45
C LEU A 46 0.03 -22.03 18.01
N THR A 47 1.18 -22.17 17.34
CA THR A 47 1.32 -21.88 15.91
C THR A 47 1.47 -23.18 15.14
N GLY A 48 0.74 -23.35 14.04
CA GLY A 48 0.82 -24.56 13.21
C GLY A 48 -0.19 -24.59 12.08
N LYS A 49 -0.26 -25.71 11.36
CA LYS A 49 -1.26 -25.98 10.33
C LYS A 49 -2.31 -26.94 10.87
N ILE A 50 -3.58 -26.66 10.65
CA ILE A 50 -4.68 -27.55 11.03
C ILE A 50 -4.79 -28.65 9.98
N VAL A 51 -4.37 -29.88 10.31
CA VAL A 51 -4.38 -31.02 9.38
C VAL A 51 -5.62 -31.90 9.53
N HIS A 52 -6.31 -31.80 10.67
CA HIS A 52 -7.58 -32.46 10.90
C HIS A 52 -8.44 -31.61 11.84
N GLU A 53 -9.74 -31.62 11.59
CA GLU A 53 -10.73 -30.87 12.35
C GLU A 53 -12.00 -31.71 12.47
N ASP A 54 -12.41 -31.99 13.71
CA ASP A 54 -13.69 -32.63 14.02
C ASP A 54 -14.48 -31.77 15.03
N GLU A 55 -15.61 -32.26 15.56
CA GLU A 55 -16.45 -31.48 16.49
C GLU A 55 -15.83 -31.30 17.89
N VAL A 56 -14.83 -32.10 18.25
CA VAL A 56 -14.29 -32.22 19.61
C VAL A 56 -12.86 -31.65 19.69
N SER A 57 -12.02 -31.89 18.69
CA SER A 57 -10.62 -31.50 18.66
C SER A 57 -10.14 -31.04 17.28
N LEU A 58 -8.99 -30.38 17.30
CA LEU A 58 -8.18 -30.04 16.13
C LEU A 58 -6.85 -30.78 16.21
N LYS A 59 -6.39 -31.36 15.11
CA LYS A 59 -4.99 -31.78 14.99
C LYS A 59 -4.19 -30.71 14.28
N VAL A 60 -3.14 -30.26 14.95
CA VAL A 60 -2.29 -29.16 14.52
C VAL A 60 -0.87 -29.68 14.37
N VAL A 61 -0.31 -29.54 13.18
CA VAL A 61 1.12 -29.78 12.93
C VAL A 61 1.86 -28.48 13.18
N THR A 62 2.71 -28.48 14.20
CA THR A 62 3.56 -27.34 14.52
C THR A 62 4.71 -27.19 13.52
N PRO A 63 5.40 -26.04 13.46
CA PRO A 63 6.58 -25.88 12.62
C PRO A 63 7.75 -26.83 12.94
N ALA A 64 7.76 -27.43 14.14
CA ALA A 64 8.73 -28.45 14.54
C ALA A 64 8.29 -29.87 14.15
N GLU A 65 7.30 -29.99 13.25
CA GLU A 65 6.69 -31.25 12.80
C GLU A 65 6.04 -32.09 13.92
N LEU A 66 5.75 -31.45 15.07
CA LEU A 66 4.99 -32.10 16.14
C LEU A 66 3.50 -32.05 15.83
N GLU A 67 2.83 -33.20 15.90
CA GLU A 67 1.38 -33.30 15.92
C GLU A 67 0.85 -33.04 17.32
N VAL A 68 0.00 -32.03 17.45
CA VAL A 68 -0.66 -31.65 18.71
C VAL A 68 -2.16 -31.72 18.52
N GLU A 69 -2.83 -32.48 19.37
CA GLU A 69 -4.29 -32.50 19.43
C GLU A 69 -4.79 -31.46 20.44
N VAL A 70 -5.61 -30.52 19.98
CA VAL A 70 -6.12 -29.38 20.75
C VAL A 70 -7.64 -29.54 20.90
N PRO A 71 -8.16 -29.73 22.12
CA PRO A 71 -9.60 -29.77 22.35
C PRO A 71 -10.25 -28.44 21.97
N ARG A 72 -11.34 -28.44 21.20
CA ARG A 72 -12.04 -27.20 20.84
C ARG A 72 -12.50 -26.40 22.05
N SER A 73 -12.87 -27.10 23.12
CA SER A 73 -13.31 -26.49 24.38
C SER A 73 -12.22 -25.65 25.05
N SER A 74 -10.94 -25.84 24.72
CA SER A 74 -9.82 -25.04 25.24
C SER A 74 -9.48 -23.83 24.37
N ILE A 75 -10.05 -23.70 23.16
CA ILE A 75 -9.71 -22.64 22.21
C ILE A 75 -10.51 -21.36 22.51
N ILE A 76 -9.83 -20.22 22.51
CA ILE A 76 -10.42 -18.87 22.51
C ILE A 76 -10.59 -18.37 21.08
N SER A 77 -9.54 -18.47 20.27
CA SER A 77 -9.57 -17.95 18.89
C SER A 77 -8.56 -18.65 18.01
N ILE A 78 -8.90 -18.79 16.72
CA ILE A 78 -8.00 -19.25 15.66
C ILE A 78 -7.85 -18.10 14.67
N LYS A 79 -6.62 -17.65 14.44
CA LYS A 79 -6.34 -16.56 13.51
C LYS A 79 -5.41 -17.04 12.40
N PRO A 80 -5.75 -16.82 11.12
CA PRO A 80 -4.82 -17.11 10.03
C PRO A 80 -3.60 -16.20 10.14
N LEU A 81 -2.41 -16.78 10.02
CA LEU A 81 -1.15 -16.06 9.99
C LEU A 81 -0.71 -15.84 8.53
N ARG A 82 -0.44 -14.59 8.19
CA ARG A 82 0.17 -14.23 6.90
C ARG A 82 1.68 -14.15 7.05
N GLY A 83 2.35 -15.22 6.67
CA GLY A 83 3.80 -15.29 6.77
C GLY A 83 4.34 -16.63 6.30
N ARG A 84 5.62 -16.85 6.59
CA ARG A 84 6.34 -18.09 6.32
C ARG A 84 7.15 -18.50 7.53
N MET A 85 7.43 -19.78 7.64
CA MET A 85 8.42 -20.28 8.59
C MET A 85 9.81 -20.22 7.95
N VAL A 86 10.78 -19.66 8.66
CA VAL A 86 12.20 -19.68 8.27
C VAL A 86 12.98 -20.15 9.50
N GLU A 87 13.70 -21.27 9.36
CA GLU A 87 14.51 -21.85 10.44
C GLU A 87 13.73 -22.03 11.77
N GLY A 88 12.48 -22.48 11.69
CA GLY A 88 11.62 -22.71 12.86
C GLY A 88 11.02 -21.43 13.48
N GLN A 89 11.30 -20.25 12.92
CA GLN A 89 10.75 -18.97 13.38
C GLN A 89 9.69 -18.44 12.39
N PHE A 90 8.64 -17.82 12.92
CA PHE A 90 7.57 -17.24 12.10
C PHE A 90 7.97 -15.85 11.60
N TYR A 91 7.98 -15.70 10.27
CA TYR A 91 8.20 -14.44 9.58
C TYR A 91 6.90 -13.96 8.93
N ARG A 92 6.27 -12.97 9.54
CA ARG A 92 5.11 -12.24 9.04
C ARG A 92 5.44 -11.59 7.70
N PHE A 93 4.53 -11.59 6.74
CA PHE A 93 4.71 -10.83 5.51
C PHE A 93 4.50 -9.33 5.73
N ASP A 94 5.29 -8.51 5.03
CA ASP A 94 5.01 -7.08 4.92
C ASP A 94 3.76 -6.94 4.04
N PRO A 95 2.65 -6.39 4.56
CA PRO A 95 1.42 -6.26 3.77
C PRO A 95 1.58 -5.23 2.63
N ASN A 96 2.54 -4.31 2.68
CA ASN A 96 2.80 -3.31 1.65
C ASN A 96 3.78 -3.82 0.55
N TYR A 97 3.65 -5.07 0.10
CA TYR A 97 4.56 -5.66 -0.90
C TYR A 97 4.45 -5.05 -2.32
N SER A 98 3.31 -4.40 -2.61
CA SER A 98 2.99 -3.83 -3.94
C SER A 98 3.37 -2.35 -4.10
N ARG A 99 4.05 -1.76 -3.10
CA ARG A 99 4.48 -0.35 -3.10
C ARG A 99 5.82 -0.14 -2.38
N LEU A 100 6.51 0.93 -2.77
CA LEU A 100 7.60 1.55 -2.01
C LEU A 100 7.00 2.56 -1.02
N MET A 101 7.57 3.76 -0.87
CA MET A 101 7.06 4.83 -0.01
C MET A 101 5.84 5.49 -0.66
N PHE A 102 5.94 5.97 -1.90
CA PHE A 102 4.84 6.51 -2.68
C PHE A 102 4.60 5.68 -3.95
N ALA A 103 5.67 5.36 -4.68
CA ALA A 103 5.58 4.64 -5.93
C ALA A 103 5.04 3.20 -5.77
N PRO A 104 4.36 2.66 -6.80
CA PRO A 104 4.13 1.22 -6.85
C PRO A 104 5.46 0.46 -7.00
N SER A 105 5.49 -0.77 -6.50
CA SER A 105 6.50 -1.75 -6.93
C SER A 105 6.05 -2.41 -8.23
N GLY A 106 6.93 -3.20 -8.85
CA GLY A 106 6.59 -4.05 -9.99
C GLY A 106 5.55 -5.12 -9.65
N ARG A 107 5.32 -5.43 -8.36
CA ARG A 107 4.40 -6.49 -7.93
C ARG A 107 2.94 -6.02 -8.01
N PRO A 108 2.07 -6.76 -8.71
CA PRO A 108 0.64 -6.43 -8.78
C PRO A 108 -0.02 -6.63 -7.40
N LEU A 109 -1.05 -5.82 -7.14
CA LEU A 109 -1.98 -6.03 -6.02
C LEU A 109 -2.98 -7.09 -6.49
N ARG A 110 -3.03 -8.22 -5.78
CA ARG A 110 -3.77 -9.40 -6.22
C ARG A 110 -5.28 -9.23 -6.11
N LYS A 111 -6.03 -10.13 -6.75
CA LYS A 111 -7.49 -10.09 -6.76
C LYS A 111 -8.05 -10.14 -5.33
N GLY A 112 -8.86 -9.14 -5.00
CA GLY A 112 -9.52 -9.05 -3.72
C GLY A 112 -8.61 -8.62 -2.57
N GLU A 113 -7.37 -8.21 -2.85
CA GLU A 113 -6.52 -7.49 -1.91
C GLU A 113 -6.70 -5.98 -2.11
N GLY A 114 -6.69 -5.24 -1.01
CA GLY A 114 -6.83 -3.79 -1.03
C GLY A 114 -6.16 -3.14 0.16
N TYR A 115 -5.97 -1.83 0.08
CA TYR A 115 -5.51 -1.06 1.22
C TYR A 115 -6.07 0.35 1.18
N PHE A 116 -6.39 0.85 2.35
CA PHE A 116 -6.54 2.28 2.61
C PHE A 116 -5.15 2.81 2.93
N PHE A 117 -4.83 4.00 2.44
CA PHE A 117 -3.59 4.69 2.78
C PHE A 117 -3.87 6.14 3.07
N ASP A 118 -2.96 6.73 3.84
CA ASP A 118 -2.89 8.18 4.01
C ASP A 118 -1.41 8.59 4.05
N THR A 119 -1.08 9.58 3.24
CA THR A 119 0.23 10.24 3.25
C THR A 119 0.07 11.64 3.83
N TYR A 120 0.89 11.97 4.83
CA TYR A 120 0.86 13.24 5.57
C TYR A 120 -0.46 13.62 6.24
N VAL A 121 -1.44 12.72 6.37
CA VAL A 121 -2.80 13.05 6.86
C VAL A 121 -3.56 13.98 5.88
N LEU A 122 -3.00 14.17 4.68
CA LEU A 122 -3.48 15.12 3.67
C LEU A 122 -3.91 14.42 2.39
N PHE A 123 -3.45 13.19 2.16
CA PHE A 123 -3.67 12.46 0.92
C PHE A 123 -4.21 11.05 1.20
N PRO A 124 -5.46 10.92 1.68
CA PRO A 124 -6.11 9.64 1.87
C PRO A 124 -6.56 9.00 0.54
N GLY A 125 -6.40 7.70 0.42
CA GLY A 125 -6.86 6.96 -0.75
C GLY A 125 -7.08 5.49 -0.48
N VAL A 126 -7.61 4.81 -1.50
CA VAL A 126 -7.85 3.38 -1.51
C VAL A 126 -7.27 2.77 -2.78
N ALA A 127 -6.60 1.65 -2.64
CA ALA A 127 -6.21 0.79 -3.74
C ALA A 127 -6.92 -0.56 -3.65
N TRP A 128 -7.33 -1.11 -4.79
CA TRP A 128 -8.03 -2.39 -4.87
C TRP A 128 -7.59 -3.19 -6.09
N GLY A 129 -7.26 -4.47 -5.88
CA GLY A 129 -7.00 -5.45 -6.93
C GLY A 129 -8.29 -6.08 -7.44
N PHE A 130 -8.71 -5.72 -8.65
CA PHE A 130 -9.90 -6.29 -9.29
C PHE A 130 -9.61 -7.67 -9.89
N THR A 131 -8.38 -7.88 -10.35
CA THR A 131 -7.86 -9.17 -10.81
C THR A 131 -6.45 -9.37 -10.25
N ASP A 132 -5.81 -10.50 -10.53
CA ASP A 132 -4.41 -10.72 -10.13
C ASP A 132 -3.41 -9.87 -10.91
N ASN A 133 -3.89 -9.18 -11.95
CA ASN A 133 -3.08 -8.36 -12.83
C ASN A 133 -3.59 -6.93 -12.96
N PHE A 134 -4.80 -6.59 -12.51
CA PHE A 134 -5.37 -5.25 -12.65
C PHE A 134 -5.81 -4.71 -11.30
N SER A 135 -5.32 -3.52 -10.97
CA SER A 135 -5.65 -2.77 -9.77
C SER A 135 -5.95 -1.31 -10.09
N LEU A 136 -6.78 -0.68 -9.27
CA LEU A 136 -7.04 0.75 -9.32
C LEU A 136 -6.75 1.36 -7.96
N MET A 137 -6.07 2.48 -7.95
CA MET A 137 -5.94 3.35 -6.79
C MET A 137 -6.71 4.64 -7.04
N ALA A 138 -7.41 5.16 -6.05
CA ALA A 138 -8.10 6.44 -6.11
C ALA A 138 -8.04 7.14 -4.76
N GLY A 139 -8.11 8.46 -4.76
CA GLY A 139 -8.23 9.24 -3.52
C GLY A 139 -8.46 10.72 -3.80
N LEU A 140 -8.48 11.48 -2.72
CA LEU A 140 -8.62 12.93 -2.77
C LEU A 140 -7.72 13.56 -1.71
N SER A 141 -7.23 14.77 -1.96
CA SER A 141 -6.60 15.56 -0.91
C SER A 141 -7.62 16.08 0.09
N VAL A 142 -7.17 16.29 1.32
CA VAL A 142 -7.96 16.88 2.42
C VAL A 142 -7.19 18.04 3.04
N VAL A 143 -6.71 18.96 2.21
CA VAL A 143 -5.91 20.10 2.64
C VAL A 143 -6.82 21.14 3.31
N PRO A 144 -6.60 21.47 4.61
CA PRO A 144 -7.41 22.47 5.29
C PRO A 144 -7.30 23.84 4.62
N GLY A 145 -8.43 24.51 4.40
CA GLY A 145 -8.48 25.83 3.78
C GLY A 145 -8.55 25.83 2.25
N VAL A 146 -8.52 24.65 1.60
CA VAL A 146 -8.81 24.48 0.18
C VAL A 146 -10.27 24.06 0.00
N ASP A 147 -10.99 24.72 -0.91
CA ASP A 147 -12.39 24.43 -1.19
C ASP A 147 -12.56 23.01 -1.77
N PHE A 148 -13.73 22.38 -1.54
CA PHE A 148 -13.95 20.98 -1.92
C PHE A 148 -13.76 20.71 -3.43
N GLY A 149 -14.07 21.68 -4.29
CA GLY A 149 -13.86 21.57 -5.75
C GLY A 149 -12.40 21.69 -6.17
N ASP A 150 -11.55 22.28 -5.33
CA ASP A 150 -10.14 22.56 -5.61
C ASP A 150 -9.22 21.54 -4.96
N GLN A 151 -9.77 20.57 -4.22
CA GLN A 151 -8.99 19.45 -3.70
C GLN A 151 -8.50 18.58 -4.87
N LEU A 152 -7.27 18.10 -4.76
CA LEU A 152 -6.69 17.19 -5.73
C LEU A 152 -7.43 15.85 -5.70
N LEU A 153 -8.08 15.49 -6.80
CA LEU A 153 -8.58 14.14 -7.05
C LEU A 153 -7.52 13.36 -7.79
N TYR A 154 -7.20 12.15 -7.34
CA TYR A 154 -6.22 11.31 -8.02
C TYR A 154 -6.73 9.89 -8.25
N LEU A 155 -6.31 9.33 -9.39
CA LEU A 155 -6.66 8.02 -9.88
C LEU A 155 -5.41 7.39 -10.50
N ALA A 156 -5.13 6.12 -10.21
CA ALA A 156 -4.04 5.40 -10.82
C ALA A 156 -4.43 3.96 -11.18
N PRO A 157 -4.88 3.71 -12.43
CA PRO A 157 -5.00 2.36 -12.94
C PRO A 157 -3.61 1.75 -13.12
N ARG A 158 -3.49 0.47 -12.79
CA ARG A 158 -2.25 -0.29 -12.93
C ARG A 158 -2.54 -1.71 -13.40
N ILE A 159 -1.80 -2.14 -14.41
CA ILE A 159 -1.72 -3.53 -14.86
C ILE A 159 -0.35 -4.10 -14.49
N GLY A 160 -0.29 -5.24 -13.84
CA GLY A 160 0.96 -5.88 -13.42
C GLY A 160 1.03 -7.36 -13.76
N PHE A 161 2.25 -7.85 -13.88
CA PHE A 161 2.60 -9.21 -14.28
C PHE A 161 3.67 -9.73 -13.33
N GLN A 162 3.36 -10.83 -12.64
CA GLN A 162 4.33 -11.58 -11.84
C GLN A 162 4.85 -12.74 -12.70
N THR A 163 6.08 -12.64 -13.19
CA THR A 163 6.66 -13.65 -14.10
C THR A 163 7.33 -14.80 -13.36
N SER A 164 7.85 -14.53 -12.16
CA SER A 164 8.40 -15.54 -11.24
C SER A 164 8.20 -15.09 -9.80
N ASP A 165 8.57 -15.89 -8.80
CA ASP A 165 8.50 -15.47 -7.40
C ASP A 165 9.39 -14.25 -7.07
N GLU A 166 10.39 -13.99 -7.92
CA GLU A 166 11.38 -12.93 -7.71
C GLU A 166 11.25 -11.76 -8.68
N PHE A 167 10.59 -11.94 -9.83
CA PHE A 167 10.47 -10.90 -10.85
C PHE A 167 9.02 -10.54 -11.12
N ALA A 168 8.74 -9.23 -11.05
CA ALA A 168 7.45 -8.66 -11.38
C ALA A 168 7.62 -7.33 -12.08
N MET A 169 6.65 -6.98 -12.91
CA MET A 169 6.59 -5.68 -13.58
C MET A 169 5.16 -5.16 -13.63
N SER A 170 5.01 -3.85 -13.62
CA SER A 170 3.71 -3.18 -13.70
C SER A 170 3.80 -1.93 -14.59
N PHE A 171 2.70 -1.65 -15.25
CA PHE A 171 2.47 -0.46 -16.07
C PHE A 171 1.23 0.25 -15.56
N GLY A 172 1.22 1.56 -15.64
CA GLY A 172 0.05 2.33 -15.23
C GLY A 172 0.19 3.79 -15.57
N ALA A 173 -0.79 4.55 -15.11
CA ALA A 173 -0.72 5.99 -15.11
C ALA A 173 -1.24 6.48 -13.77
N LEU A 174 -0.63 7.53 -13.23
CA LEU A 174 -1.26 8.39 -12.22
C LEU A 174 -1.88 9.56 -12.98
N TYR A 175 -3.13 9.86 -12.67
CA TYR A 175 -3.86 11.04 -13.10
C TYR A 175 -4.29 11.78 -11.83
N ALA A 176 -3.95 13.06 -11.74
CA ALA A 176 -4.35 13.94 -10.66
C ALA A 176 -4.95 15.22 -11.26
N THR A 177 -6.04 15.72 -10.69
CA THR A 177 -6.72 16.91 -11.17
C THR A 177 -7.19 17.76 -10.00
N ALA A 178 -7.10 19.07 -10.15
CA ALA A 178 -7.73 20.05 -9.28
C ALA A 178 -8.35 21.11 -10.19
N ASP A 179 -9.60 21.48 -9.89
CA ASP A 179 -10.42 22.31 -10.76
C ASP A 179 -10.53 21.73 -12.19
N ARG A 180 -9.92 22.39 -13.19
CA ARG A 180 -10.00 22.00 -14.61
C ARG A 180 -8.68 21.55 -15.22
N ASP A 181 -7.60 21.64 -14.45
CA ASP A 181 -6.28 21.21 -14.88
C ASP A 181 -6.00 19.80 -14.37
N ALA A 182 -5.22 19.05 -15.15
CA ALA A 182 -4.77 17.72 -14.79
C ALA A 182 -3.28 17.54 -15.04
N VAL A 183 -2.65 16.81 -14.14
CA VAL A 183 -1.25 16.40 -14.21
C VAL A 183 -1.17 14.90 -13.96
N GLY A 184 -0.15 14.26 -14.50
CA GLY A 184 0.01 12.85 -14.30
C GLY A 184 1.36 12.31 -14.73
N ILE A 185 1.53 11.02 -14.54
CA ILE A 185 2.72 10.29 -14.96
C ILE A 185 2.30 8.93 -15.47
N ALA A 186 2.58 8.64 -16.74
CA ALA A 186 2.50 7.29 -17.28
C ALA A 186 3.80 6.56 -16.90
N PHE A 187 3.72 5.34 -16.38
CA PHE A 187 4.88 4.66 -15.82
C PHE A 187 4.95 3.18 -16.18
N ALA A 188 6.18 2.68 -16.16
CA ALA A 188 6.54 1.27 -16.12
C ALA A 188 7.51 1.04 -14.95
N VAL A 189 7.26 0.01 -14.15
CA VAL A 189 8.09 -0.31 -12.98
C VAL A 189 8.33 -1.80 -12.92
N ALA A 190 9.55 -2.21 -12.60
CA ALA A 190 9.94 -3.60 -12.42
C ALA A 190 10.58 -3.79 -11.03
N SER A 191 10.31 -4.93 -10.41
CA SER A 191 10.92 -5.33 -9.14
C SER A 191 11.59 -6.68 -9.28
N MET A 192 12.78 -6.78 -8.69
CA MET A 192 13.58 -8.01 -8.62
C MET A 192 13.83 -8.40 -7.16
N GLY A 193 13.78 -9.69 -6.86
CA GLY A 193 13.97 -10.28 -5.52
C GLY A 193 12.65 -10.64 -4.82
N GLN A 194 12.74 -11.10 -3.58
CA GLN A 194 11.57 -11.42 -2.76
C GLN A 194 11.01 -10.15 -2.10
N PRO A 195 9.72 -10.09 -1.69
CA PRO A 195 9.17 -8.91 -1.01
C PRO A 195 10.01 -8.40 0.16
N ASP A 196 10.65 -9.31 0.91
CA ASP A 196 11.48 -8.99 2.08
C ASP A 196 12.86 -8.42 1.72
N LYS A 197 13.31 -8.59 0.48
CA LYS A 197 14.58 -8.07 -0.02
C LYS A 197 14.46 -7.90 -1.52
N SER A 198 14.06 -6.70 -1.93
CA SER A 198 13.86 -6.40 -3.34
C SER A 198 14.38 -5.04 -3.74
N PHE A 199 14.74 -4.98 -5.01
CA PHE A 199 15.08 -3.77 -5.73
C PHE A 199 13.99 -3.47 -6.74
N THR A 200 13.70 -2.19 -6.94
CA THR A 200 12.68 -1.69 -7.86
C THR A 200 13.27 -0.59 -8.72
N ALA A 201 13.07 -0.68 -10.02
CA ALA A 201 13.44 0.36 -10.98
C ALA A 201 12.24 0.68 -11.87
N GLY A 202 12.06 1.95 -12.20
CA GLY A 202 10.96 2.40 -13.04
C GLY A 202 11.34 3.56 -13.94
N LEU A 203 10.53 3.74 -14.97
CA LEU A 203 10.54 4.87 -15.87
C LEU A 203 9.14 5.48 -15.89
N GLY A 204 9.07 6.80 -15.87
CA GLY A 204 7.83 7.54 -16.02
C GLY A 204 7.96 8.67 -17.02
N LEU A 205 6.85 9.03 -17.66
CA LEU A 205 6.74 10.21 -18.50
C LEU A 205 5.61 11.07 -17.94
N GLY A 206 5.97 12.26 -17.47
CA GLY A 206 5.01 13.24 -16.98
C GLY A 206 4.12 13.74 -18.11
N TYR A 207 2.87 14.08 -17.80
CA TYR A 207 1.97 14.73 -18.74
C TYR A 207 1.07 15.75 -18.04
N THR A 208 0.60 16.73 -18.80
CA THR A 208 -0.28 17.80 -18.34
C THR A 208 -1.42 17.98 -19.33
N LYS A 209 -2.59 18.38 -18.81
CA LYS A 209 -3.74 18.79 -19.60
C LYS A 209 -4.38 19.99 -18.92
N LEU A 210 -4.27 21.16 -19.53
CA LEU A 210 -4.88 22.39 -19.04
C LEU A 210 -6.26 22.58 -19.67
N GLU A 211 -7.10 23.42 -19.06
CA GLU A 211 -8.52 23.59 -19.41
C GLU A 211 -8.79 23.76 -20.92
N ASP A 212 -7.88 24.42 -21.65
CA ASP A 212 -8.02 24.74 -23.08
C ASP A 212 -6.87 24.20 -23.94
N GLU A 213 -6.10 23.24 -23.43
CA GLU A 213 -4.94 22.68 -24.12
C GLU A 213 -5.06 21.16 -24.34
N ASP A 214 -4.40 20.68 -25.40
CA ASP A 214 -4.26 19.25 -25.64
C ASP A 214 -3.35 18.61 -24.58
N LEU A 215 -3.46 17.28 -24.44
CA LEU A 215 -2.57 16.52 -23.56
C LEU A 215 -1.12 16.64 -24.04
N GLU A 216 -0.26 17.21 -23.21
CA GLU A 216 1.17 17.37 -23.46
C GLU A 216 1.96 16.39 -22.60
N PHE A 217 2.94 15.70 -23.19
CA PHE A 217 3.88 14.86 -22.46
C PHE A 217 5.21 15.60 -22.32
N GLY A 218 5.87 15.45 -21.17
CA GLY A 218 7.21 15.96 -20.99
C GLY A 218 8.22 15.29 -21.93
N ASP A 219 9.25 16.03 -22.32
CA ASP A 219 10.29 15.55 -23.25
C ASP A 219 11.26 14.54 -22.64
N HIS A 220 11.29 14.47 -21.30
CA HIS A 220 12.30 13.74 -20.56
C HIS A 220 11.67 12.76 -19.57
N PRO A 221 12.20 11.53 -19.47
CA PRO A 221 11.68 10.55 -18.52
C PRO A 221 12.09 10.88 -17.09
N VAL A 222 11.30 10.40 -16.14
CA VAL A 222 11.67 10.32 -14.72
C VAL A 222 12.09 8.89 -14.42
N ILE A 223 13.25 8.71 -13.79
CA ILE A 223 13.74 7.40 -13.37
C ILE A 223 13.42 7.20 -11.89
N LEU A 224 12.79 6.09 -11.56
CA LEU A 224 12.54 5.65 -10.19
C LEU A 224 13.54 4.56 -9.82
N LEU A 225 14.21 4.69 -8.67
CA LEU A 225 15.06 3.65 -8.08
C LEU A 225 14.72 3.50 -6.60
N GLY A 226 14.42 2.30 -6.15
CA GLY A 226 14.08 2.06 -4.76
C GLY A 226 14.19 0.60 -4.38
N GLY A 227 13.87 0.31 -3.12
CA GLY A 227 13.97 -1.04 -2.62
C GLY A 227 13.34 -1.22 -1.25
N ASN A 228 13.23 -2.48 -0.86
CA ASN A 228 12.75 -2.89 0.45
C ASN A 228 13.72 -3.93 1.01
N VAL A 229 14.17 -3.73 2.25
CA VAL A 229 15.00 -4.69 2.99
C VAL A 229 14.42 -4.88 4.38
N ARG A 230 13.92 -6.08 4.66
CA ARG A 230 13.43 -6.45 5.98
C ARG A 230 14.55 -6.39 7.01
N LEU A 231 14.25 -5.78 8.15
CA LEU A 231 15.13 -5.69 9.31
C LEU A 231 14.69 -6.62 10.45
N SER A 232 13.38 -6.81 10.62
CA SER A 232 12.80 -7.68 11.66
C SER A 232 11.44 -8.26 11.23
N ASN A 233 10.75 -8.94 12.15
CA ASN A 233 9.41 -9.48 11.91
C ASN A 233 8.30 -8.40 11.82
N SER A 234 8.64 -7.14 12.11
CA SER A 234 7.72 -6.00 12.11
C SER A 234 8.34 -4.73 11.58
N THR A 235 9.55 -4.78 11.01
CA THR A 235 10.22 -3.61 10.45
C THR A 235 11.00 -3.90 9.17
N ALA A 236 11.03 -2.93 8.27
CA ALA A 236 11.83 -2.93 7.05
C ALA A 236 12.40 -1.54 6.77
N LEU A 237 13.48 -1.49 6.01
CA LEU A 237 14.03 -0.28 5.42
C LEU A 237 13.51 -0.17 3.98
N VAL A 238 12.89 0.96 3.66
CA VAL A 238 12.35 1.25 2.32
C VAL A 238 13.08 2.48 1.77
N SER A 239 13.53 2.41 0.53
CA SER A 239 14.09 3.56 -0.18
C SER A 239 13.32 3.84 -1.46
N GLU A 240 13.26 5.13 -1.82
CA GLU A 240 12.60 5.60 -3.03
C GLU A 240 13.28 6.86 -3.53
N ASN A 241 13.81 6.83 -4.74
CA ASN A 241 14.63 7.92 -5.28
C ASN A 241 14.16 8.22 -6.69
N TRP A 242 13.90 9.48 -6.97
CA TRP A 242 13.42 9.91 -8.29
C TRP A 242 14.47 10.79 -8.94
N LEU A 243 14.82 10.47 -10.18
CA LEU A 243 15.73 11.25 -11.00
C LEU A 243 14.91 11.86 -12.13
N ILE A 244 14.62 13.16 -12.02
CA ILE A 244 13.91 13.95 -13.01
C ILE A 244 14.95 14.36 -14.05
N THR A 245 14.93 13.70 -15.21
CA THR A 245 15.94 13.95 -16.25
C THR A 245 15.58 15.17 -17.10
N GLY A 246 16.57 15.73 -17.80
CA GLY A 246 16.38 16.86 -18.70
C GLY A 246 17.52 17.86 -18.65
N GLY A 247 17.31 19.03 -19.27
CA GLY A 247 18.31 20.11 -19.33
C GLY A 247 18.76 20.61 -17.95
N ASP A 248 17.86 20.60 -16.97
CA ASP A 248 18.10 21.08 -15.60
C ASP A 248 18.43 19.93 -14.62
N PHE A 249 18.91 18.79 -15.13
CA PHE A 249 19.29 17.66 -14.27
C PHE A 249 20.48 18.04 -13.39
N GLU A 250 20.24 18.14 -12.09
CA GLU A 250 21.25 18.30 -11.07
C GLU A 250 21.09 17.21 -10.01
N PHE A 251 22.09 16.33 -9.89
CA PHE A 251 22.02 15.17 -8.98
C PHE A 251 21.76 15.59 -7.53
N GLY A 252 22.35 16.70 -7.08
CA GLY A 252 22.14 17.23 -5.73
C GLY A 252 20.69 17.62 -5.44
N ASN A 253 19.93 18.02 -6.46
CA ASN A 253 18.56 18.52 -6.34
C ASN A 253 17.49 17.46 -6.63
N GLN A 254 17.89 16.20 -6.75
CA GLN A 254 16.95 15.10 -6.91
C GLN A 254 16.42 14.62 -5.54
N PRO A 255 15.15 14.20 -5.44
CA PRO A 255 14.59 13.66 -4.21
C PRO A 255 15.06 12.22 -3.96
N PHE A 256 15.85 12.05 -2.89
CA PHE A 256 16.26 10.75 -2.37
C PHE A 256 15.56 10.47 -1.05
N ALA A 257 14.74 9.43 -0.98
CA ALA A 257 13.95 9.12 0.20
C ALA A 257 14.38 7.80 0.86
N LEU A 258 14.32 7.80 2.19
CA LEU A 258 14.58 6.64 3.03
C LEU A 258 13.60 6.64 4.21
N ALA A 259 12.97 5.49 4.47
CA ALA A 259 12.05 5.32 5.58
C ALA A 259 12.23 3.98 6.29
N ILE A 260 11.93 3.97 7.58
CA ILE A 260 11.67 2.74 8.33
C ILE A 260 10.16 2.48 8.23
N ARG A 261 9.81 1.33 7.65
CA ARG A 261 8.46 0.80 7.63
C ARG A 261 8.24 -0.06 8.87
N PHE A 262 7.25 0.28 9.67
CA PHE A 262 6.71 -0.54 10.74
C PHE A 262 5.48 -1.26 10.23
N PHE A 263 5.36 -2.57 10.45
CA PHE A 263 4.22 -3.33 9.95
C PHE A 263 3.77 -4.46 10.90
N GLY A 264 2.45 -4.65 10.94
CA GLY A 264 1.76 -5.78 11.53
C GLY A 264 1.07 -6.61 10.44
N GLU A 265 -0.01 -7.31 10.80
CA GLU A 265 -0.72 -8.19 9.85
C GLU A 265 -1.46 -7.43 8.74
N ARG A 266 -1.98 -6.25 9.09
CA ARG A 266 -2.77 -5.40 8.19
C ARG A 266 -2.28 -3.96 8.17
N LEU A 267 -1.79 -3.49 9.30
CA LEU A 267 -1.31 -2.13 9.47
C LEU A 267 0.15 -2.00 9.06
N ALA A 268 0.48 -0.92 8.37
CA ALA A 268 1.85 -0.47 8.22
C ALA A 268 1.95 1.05 8.29
N ALA A 269 3.11 1.56 8.68
CA ALA A 269 3.42 2.98 8.72
C ALA A 269 4.88 3.20 8.34
N ASP A 270 5.13 4.21 7.51
CA ASP A 270 6.47 4.59 7.09
C ASP A 270 6.83 5.92 7.76
N VAL A 271 7.98 5.95 8.44
CA VAL A 271 8.57 7.15 9.02
C VAL A 271 9.96 7.32 8.42
N GLY A 272 10.19 8.46 7.76
CA GLY A 272 11.42 8.68 7.01
C GLY A 272 11.69 10.14 6.69
N ALA A 273 12.51 10.36 5.67
CA ALA A 273 12.78 11.67 5.13
C ALA A 273 13.04 11.59 3.62
N ILE A 274 12.74 12.70 2.94
CA ILE A 274 13.15 12.98 1.57
C ILE A 274 14.26 14.02 1.63
N LEU A 275 15.36 13.71 0.97
CA LEU A 275 16.56 14.52 0.89
C LEU A 275 16.61 15.18 -0.49
N ILE A 276 16.64 16.52 -0.51
CA ILE A 276 16.83 17.35 -1.69
C ILE A 276 17.90 18.38 -1.31
N GLY A 277 18.95 18.52 -2.10
CA GLY A 277 20.12 19.35 -1.80
C GLY A 277 19.75 20.78 -1.43
N GLU A 278 19.05 21.47 -2.33
CA GLU A 278 18.54 22.83 -2.11
C GLU A 278 17.74 22.98 -0.81
N VAL A 279 16.84 22.04 -0.52
CA VAL A 279 16.02 22.08 0.71
C VAL A 279 16.87 21.88 1.98
N ILE A 280 17.88 21.03 1.91
CA ILE A 280 18.78 20.75 3.04
C ILE A 280 19.75 21.92 3.27
N GLU A 281 20.20 22.59 2.22
CA GLU A 281 21.04 23.78 2.34
C GLU A 281 20.31 24.91 3.09
N GLU A 282 18.99 25.01 2.92
CA GLU A 282 18.15 26.01 3.59
C GLU A 282 17.57 25.56 4.94
N GLY A 283 17.68 24.27 5.31
CA GLY A 283 17.06 23.78 6.54
C GLY A 283 17.18 22.28 6.80
N PHE A 284 16.03 21.61 6.89
CA PHE A 284 15.94 20.20 7.26
C PHE A 284 15.36 19.36 6.12
N PRO A 285 15.72 18.07 6.03
CA PRO A 285 15.05 17.13 5.14
C PRO A 285 13.52 17.19 5.28
N ILE A 286 12.80 16.95 4.19
CA ILE A 286 11.34 16.88 4.23
C ILE A 286 10.98 15.59 4.98
N PRO A 287 10.30 15.65 6.13
CA PRO A 287 9.92 14.43 6.86
C PRO A 287 8.96 13.62 5.98
N TRP A 288 9.02 12.30 6.05
CA TRP A 288 8.05 11.39 5.42
C TRP A 288 7.21 10.69 6.50
N LEU A 289 5.89 10.76 6.34
CA LEU A 289 4.95 10.03 7.17
C LEU A 289 3.82 9.47 6.30
N SER A 290 3.64 8.16 6.35
CA SER A 290 2.48 7.52 5.74
C SER A 290 1.97 6.35 6.57
N PHE A 291 0.73 5.99 6.34
CA PHE A 291 0.04 4.89 7.01
C PHE A 291 -0.75 4.07 5.98
N THR A 292 -0.88 2.76 6.23
CA THR A 292 -1.80 1.89 5.51
C THR A 292 -2.56 0.95 6.43
N TYR A 293 -3.80 0.67 6.02
CA TYR A 293 -4.59 -0.45 6.51
C TYR A 293 -4.92 -1.37 5.32
N ASN A 294 -4.29 -2.53 5.28
CA ASN A 294 -4.49 -3.57 4.28
C ASN A 294 -5.69 -4.44 4.66
N PHE A 295 -6.51 -4.76 3.68
CA PHE A 295 -7.73 -5.54 3.81
C PHE A 295 -7.93 -6.43 2.59
N GLY A 296 -8.94 -7.29 2.67
CA GLY A 296 -9.14 -8.32 1.67
C GLY A 296 -8.30 -9.56 1.94
N ARG A 297 -8.11 -10.38 0.90
CA ARG A 297 -7.67 -11.77 1.06
C ARG A 297 -6.23 -11.94 1.50
#